data_AF-T0ZAL6-F1
#
_entry.id   AF-T0ZAL6-F1
#
_cell.length_a   1.000
_cell.length_b   1.000
_cell.length_c   1.000
_cell.angle_alpha   90.00
_cell.angle_beta   90.00
_cell.angle_gamma   90.00
#
_symmetry.space_group_name_H-M   'P 1'
#
loop_
_entity.id
_entity.type
_entity.pdbx_description
1 polymer ?
#
loop_
_entity_poly.entity_id
_entity_poly.type
_entity_poly.pdbx_seq_one_letter_code
_entity_poly.pdbx_strand_id
1 'polypeptide(L)' 'ACCLRTSARGVAVELGVPQGWDRYTGARGDMLGVERFGASAPAEVLLREYGFTVDNVCARAKALLA' A
#
# COMPACT_ATOMS: atom_id res chain seq x y z
N ALA A 1 -13.22 1.96 11.48
CA ALA A 1 -12.13 1.88 12.47
C ALA A 1 -12.19 0.64 13.40
N CYS A 2 -13.29 -0.10 13.51
CA CYS A 2 -13.45 -1.23 14.46
C CYS A 2 -12.71 -2.54 14.06
N CYS A 3 -12.31 -2.72 12.79
CA CYS A 3 -11.83 -4.02 12.30
C CYS A 3 -10.31 -4.26 12.38
N LEU A 4 -9.50 -3.26 12.75
CA LEU A 4 -8.04 -3.39 12.72
C LEU A 4 -7.50 -3.77 14.09
N ARG A 5 -7.20 -5.07 14.27
CA ARG A 5 -6.43 -5.57 15.40
C ARG A 5 -4.96 -5.15 15.20
N THR A 6 -4.37 -4.48 16.18
CA THR A 6 -3.00 -3.94 16.19
C THR A 6 -1.88 -4.99 16.02
N SER A 7 -2.22 -6.27 15.93
CA SER A 7 -1.32 -7.41 15.69
C SER A 7 -1.49 -8.03 14.29
N ALA A 8 -2.37 -7.51 13.43
CA ALA A 8 -2.59 -8.06 12.09
C ALA A 8 -1.51 -7.56 11.11
N ARG A 9 -0.83 -8.49 10.44
CA ARG A 9 0.07 -8.18 9.32
C ARG A 9 -0.80 -7.83 8.11
N GLY A 10 -0.87 -6.54 7.79
CA GLY A 10 -1.73 -6.02 6.72
C GLY A 10 -0.95 -5.17 5.73
N VAL A 11 -1.49 -5.06 4.52
CA VAL A 11 -1.04 -4.12 3.50
C VAL A 11 -2.04 -2.96 3.46
N ALA A 12 -1.59 -1.74 3.74
CA ALA A 12 -2.38 -0.54 3.45
C ALA A 12 -2.09 -0.08 2.01
N VAL A 13 -3.11 0.47 1.34
CA VAL A 13 -3.04 0.87 -0.07
C VAL A 13 -3.73 2.22 -0.23
N GLU A 14 -2.98 3.26 -0.59
CA GLU A 14 -3.51 4.61 -0.83
C GLU A 14 -2.67 5.33 -1.88
N LEU A 15 -3.30 6.08 -2.79
CA LEU A 15 -2.63 6.97 -3.74
C LEU A 15 -2.14 8.27 -3.07
N GLY A 16 -1.35 8.12 -2.02
CA GLY A 16 -0.90 9.21 -1.16
C GLY A 16 0.37 8.86 -0.41
N VAL A 17 0.80 9.78 0.44
CA VAL A 17 2.02 9.60 1.24
C VAL A 17 1.85 8.42 2.20
N PRO A 18 2.84 7.51 2.33
CA PRO A 18 2.73 6.35 3.22
C PRO A 18 2.76 6.71 4.72
N GLN A 19 3.16 7.94 5.06
CA GLN A 19 3.34 8.38 6.44
C GLN A 19 2.04 8.28 7.26
N GLY A 20 2.11 7.62 8.42
CA GLY A 20 0.98 7.47 9.36
C GLY A 20 0.19 6.17 9.20
N TRP A 21 0.38 5.43 8.09
CA TRP A 21 -0.26 4.13 7.90
C TRP A 21 0.33 3.00 8.75
N ASP A 22 1.58 3.17 9.20
CA ASP A 22 2.26 2.25 10.12
C ASP A 22 1.48 2.05 11.43
N ARG A 23 0.72 3.06 11.88
CA ARG A 23 -0.16 2.98 13.06
C ARG A 23 -1.24 1.89 12.90
N TYR A 24 -1.63 1.60 11.67
CA TYR A 24 -2.72 0.67 11.34
C TYR A 24 -2.22 -0.69 10.86
N THR A 25 -1.10 -0.72 10.13
CA THR A 25 -0.50 -1.96 9.59
C THR A 25 0.48 -2.62 10.57
N GLY A 26 0.97 -1.87 11.56
CA GLY A 26 1.90 -2.33 12.58
C GLY A 26 3.32 -2.50 12.08
N ALA A 27 4.24 -2.84 12.99
CA ALA A 27 5.68 -2.93 12.70
C ALA A 27 6.08 -4.02 11.68
N ARG A 28 5.19 -4.95 11.37
CA ARG A 28 5.38 -6.01 10.36
C ARG A 28 4.38 -5.90 9.21
N GLY A 29 3.77 -4.73 9.05
CA GLY A 29 2.88 -4.42 7.95
C GLY A 29 3.64 -3.85 6.75
N ASP A 30 2.94 -3.71 5.64
CA ASP A 30 3.45 -3.05 4.43
C ASP A 30 2.50 -1.92 4.00
N MET A 31 3.00 -0.96 3.23
CA MET A 31 2.24 0.16 2.71
C MET A 31 2.59 0.38 1.23
N LEU A 32 1.56 0.34 0.37
CA LEU A 32 1.65 0.76 -1.03
C LEU A 32 1.13 2.20 -1.14
N GLY A 33 2.08 3.13 -1.23
CA GLY A 33 1.84 4.57 -1.33
C GLY A 33 2.64 5.22 -2.46
N VAL A 34 2.60 6.55 -2.50
CA VAL A 34 3.32 7.39 -3.47
C VAL A 34 4.27 8.33 -2.71
N GLU A 35 5.57 8.17 -2.90
CA GLU A 35 6.62 8.97 -2.23
C GLU A 35 7.19 10.10 -3.09
N ARG A 36 6.70 10.24 -4.33
CA ARG A 36 7.17 11.21 -5.31
C ARG A 36 6.00 11.97 -5.92
N PHE A 37 6.28 13.14 -6.49
CA PHE A 37 5.24 13.90 -7.19
C PHE A 37 4.64 13.12 -8.38
N GLY A 38 3.43 13.56 -8.74
CA GLY A 38 2.70 13.10 -9.91
C GLY A 38 3.49 13.33 -11.21
N ALA A 39 3.04 12.70 -12.28
CA ALA A 39 3.49 12.97 -13.63
C ALA A 39 2.30 13.24 -14.55
N SER A 40 2.54 13.93 -15.67
CA SER A 40 1.50 14.18 -16.67
C SER A 40 1.34 12.94 -17.56
N ALA A 41 0.35 12.11 -17.25
CA ALA A 41 -0.05 10.97 -18.07
C ALA A 41 -1.49 10.54 -17.73
N PRO A 42 -2.13 9.69 -18.56
CA PRO A 42 -3.41 9.09 -18.21
C PRO A 42 -3.34 8.29 -16.91
N ALA A 43 -4.42 8.32 -16.13
CA ALA A 43 -4.47 7.68 -14.81
C ALA A 43 -4.06 6.20 -14.83
N GLU A 44 -4.50 5.44 -15.84
CA GLU A 44 -4.15 4.02 -15.95
C GLU A 44 -2.64 3.78 -16.08
N VAL A 45 -1.94 4.64 -16.82
CA VAL A 45 -0.49 4.56 -16.96
C VAL A 45 0.17 4.87 -15.63
N LEU A 46 -0.26 5.97 -14.98
CA LEU A 46 0.28 6.36 -13.67
C LEU A 46 0.08 5.26 -12.63
N LEU A 47 -1.12 4.67 -12.54
CA LEU A 47 -1.40 3.61 -11.58
C LEU A 47 -0.48 2.39 -11.80
N ARG A 48 -0.25 1.98 -13.04
CA ARG A 48 0.68 0.89 -13.36
C ARG A 48 2.12 1.23 -12.96
N GLU A 49 2.59 2.43 -13.32
CA GLU A 49 3.95 2.90 -13.00
C GLU A 49 4.19 3.08 -11.50
N TYR A 50 3.19 3.53 -10.75
CA TYR A 50 3.24 3.62 -9.30
C TYR A 50 3.02 2.25 -8.60
N GLY A 51 2.77 1.18 -9.36
CA GLY A 51 2.60 -0.17 -8.83
C GLY A 51 1.23 -0.45 -8.22
N PHE A 52 0.22 0.37 -8.48
CA PHE A 52 -1.18 0.13 -8.10
C PHE A 52 -1.83 -0.88 -9.04
N THR A 53 -1.31 -2.10 -9.02
CA THR A 53 -1.84 -3.24 -9.76
C THR A 53 -2.27 -4.34 -8.79
N VAL A 54 -3.27 -5.13 -9.20
CA VAL A 54 -3.81 -6.23 -8.38
C VAL A 54 -2.71 -7.23 -8.04
N ASP A 55 -1.89 -7.61 -9.02
CA ASP A 55 -0.77 -8.54 -8.81
C ASP A 55 0.23 -8.06 -7.77
N ASN A 56 0.60 -6.77 -7.80
CA ASN A 56 1.56 -6.21 -6.83
C ASN A 56 0.97 -6.22 -5.41
N VAL A 57 -0.30 -5.84 -5.26
CA VAL A 57 -0.98 -5.89 -3.95
C VAL A 57 -1.06 -7.32 -3.43
N CYS A 58 -1.43 -8.28 -4.29
CA CYS A 58 -1.48 -9.70 -3.91
C CYS A 58 -0.09 -10.25 -3.56
N ALA A 59 0.96 -9.87 -4.28
CA ALA A 59 2.33 -10.30 -4.00
C ALA A 59 2.81 -9.77 -2.64
N ARG A 60 2.59 -8.48 -2.35
CA ARG A 60 2.90 -7.86 -1.06
C ARG A 60 2.14 -8.50 0.09
N ALA A 61 0.85 -8.75 -0.08
CA ALA A 61 0.04 -9.41 0.94
C ALA A 61 0.53 -10.83 1.23
N LYS A 62 0.90 -11.61 0.20
CA LYS A 62 1.48 -12.94 0.37
C LYS A 62 2.84 -12.90 1.07
N ALA A 63 3.68 -11.91 0.77
CA ALA A 63 4.99 -11.75 1.40
C ALA A 63 4.89 -11.54 2.92
N LEU A 64 3.81 -10.92 3.42
CA LEU A 64 3.57 -10.73 4.85
C LEU A 64 3.13 -12.00 5.60
N LEU A 65 2.60 -12.99 4.86
CA LEU A 65 2.11 -14.27 5.41
C LEU A 65 3.20 -15.35 5.46
N ALA A 66 4.30 -15.17 4.74
CA ALA A 66 5.50 -16.01 4.85
C ALA A 66 6.19 -15.81 6.22
#